data_AF-A0A9X3TQ18-F1
#
_entry.id   AF-A0A9X3TQ18-F1
#
_cell.length_a   1.000
_cell.length_b   1.000
_cell.length_c   1.000
_cell.angle_alpha   90.00
_cell.angle_beta   90.00
_cell.angle_gamma   90.00
#
_symmetry.space_group_name_H-M   'P 1'
#
loop_
_entity.id
_entity.type
_entity.pdbx_description
1 polymer ?
#
loop_
_entity_poly.entity_id
_entity_poly.type
_entity_poly.pdbx_seq_one_letter_code
_entity_poly.pdbx_strand_id
1 'polypeptide(L)'
;MKPFWKAWERRKAQMRDAALQQHANKSMEGVPDVQLSTSLKENLSLIEQQLGNCDDLVVRRFRVRNGSDAAILFIDGMVDRNIISDFIIRYMTTTGITYDEPAANELDSTDRLRQVIRNILSGCSVLLLDGQRHAFLNNTRGWDRRSVDEPQTEAVVRGPRDGFCETLSTNAALIRFRLKDPNLRLKHLIVGQRTQTDIYVMYVDGLADPGIVYEIQRRIEAINIDGVLESGYIEELIQDRPWSPFPQLQSTERPDKVVASLLEGKVAILVDGTPFALIAPALFSRFYQSPEDYYERFYIATCLRLIRVISFIVALMLPSLYIAFSSFHPEMIPSRLVIAMAAGRSTVPFPSLVEAMVMEVAIEILREASIRLPGPIGPTIGIVGALVVGEAAVTAGLVSPIMVIIVAMTTIGSFTSPNYSSAIAIRMLRFPLMILAGMFGLYGIMLFLIVIIIHLSSVKSFGVPYMSPISPLQLKGMRDLVIRAPLVSMKRRPSMFHPPDEIRQGGGRGG
;
A
#
# COMPACT_ATOMS: atom_id res chain seq x y z
N MET A 1 -42.98 9.30 24.28
CA MET A 1 -42.12 9.18 23.08
C MET A 1 -41.05 10.29 22.95
N LYS A 2 -41.38 11.59 23.04
CA LYS A 2 -40.39 12.70 22.92
C LYS A 2 -39.18 12.70 23.89
N PRO A 3 -39.28 12.29 25.17
CA PRO A 3 -38.12 12.32 26.08
C PRO A 3 -37.08 11.22 25.79
N PHE A 4 -37.51 10.07 25.26
CA PHE A 4 -36.62 8.98 24.87
C PHE A 4 -35.69 9.38 23.71
N TRP A 5 -36.25 10.05 22.68
CA TRP A 5 -35.48 10.55 21.54
C TRP A 5 -34.45 11.62 21.95
N LYS A 6 -34.83 12.55 22.83
CA LYS A 6 -33.89 13.55 23.39
C LYS A 6 -32.78 12.91 24.24
N ALA A 7 -33.10 11.89 25.04
CA ALA A 7 -32.12 11.16 25.82
C ALA A 7 -31.16 10.34 24.93
N TRP A 8 -31.69 9.74 23.86
CA TRP A 8 -30.90 9.01 22.87
C TRP A 8 -29.96 9.94 22.08
N GLU A 9 -30.45 11.11 21.65
CA GLU A 9 -29.62 12.13 20.98
C GLU A 9 -28.52 12.66 21.90
N ARG A 10 -28.82 12.94 23.17
CA ARG A 10 -27.82 13.36 24.17
C ARG A 10 -26.77 12.28 24.39
N ARG A 11 -27.18 11.02 24.54
CA ARG A 11 -26.25 9.89 24.73
C ARG A 11 -25.38 9.67 23.50
N LYS A 12 -25.94 9.83 22.30
CA LYS A 12 -25.21 9.75 21.03
C LYS A 12 -24.23 10.91 20.85
N ALA A 13 -24.60 12.11 21.26
CA ALA A 13 -23.72 13.28 21.27
C ALA A 13 -22.57 13.08 22.27
N GLN A 14 -22.86 12.66 23.51
CA GLN A 14 -21.85 12.33 24.52
C GLN A 14 -20.87 11.25 24.04
N MET A 15 -21.37 10.16 23.45
CA MET A 15 -20.50 9.11 22.87
C MET A 15 -19.65 9.64 21.71
N ARG A 16 -20.19 10.56 20.89
CA ARG A 16 -19.45 11.20 19.80
C ARG A 16 -18.36 12.12 20.35
N ASP A 17 -18.68 12.94 21.33
CA ASP A 17 -17.75 13.90 21.93
C ASP A 17 -16.64 13.17 22.70
N ALA A 18 -16.97 12.08 23.41
CA ALA A 18 -15.98 11.20 24.03
C ALA A 18 -15.04 10.55 23.02
N ALA A 19 -15.57 10.07 21.89
CA ALA A 19 -14.76 9.48 20.82
C ALA A 19 -13.91 10.52 20.07
N LEU A 20 -14.40 11.76 19.93
CA LEU A 20 -13.62 12.89 19.39
C LEU A 20 -12.50 13.32 20.33
N GLN A 21 -12.75 13.34 21.64
CA GLN A 21 -11.72 13.57 22.66
C GLN A 21 -10.69 12.45 22.66
N GLN A 22 -11.12 11.19 22.53
CA GLN A 22 -10.22 10.04 22.40
C GLN A 22 -9.35 10.13 21.13
N HIS A 23 -9.90 10.62 20.02
CA HIS A 23 -9.17 10.89 18.79
C HIS A 23 -8.13 12.02 18.96
N ALA A 24 -8.53 13.14 19.57
CA ALA A 24 -7.62 14.26 19.86
C ALA A 24 -6.44 13.82 20.75
N ASN A 25 -6.72 13.04 21.80
CA ASN A 25 -5.70 12.50 22.71
C ASN A 25 -4.72 11.51 22.05
N LYS A 26 -5.05 10.97 20.87
CA LYS A 26 -4.18 10.06 20.10
C LYS A 26 -3.46 10.74 18.94
N SER A 27 -3.54 12.06 18.86
CA SER A 27 -2.84 12.87 17.84
C SER A 27 -1.76 13.73 18.49
N MET A 28 -1.13 14.63 17.72
CA MET A 28 -0.21 15.66 18.27
C MET A 28 -0.84 16.46 19.43
N GLU A 29 -2.17 16.59 19.48
CA GLU A 29 -2.88 17.26 20.59
C GLU A 29 -2.80 16.48 21.90
N GLY A 30 -2.58 15.17 21.84
CA GLY A 30 -2.38 14.29 23.00
C GLY A 30 -1.01 14.42 23.66
N VAL A 31 -0.02 14.99 22.96
CA VAL A 31 1.28 15.29 23.55
C VAL A 31 1.11 16.37 24.61
N PRO A 32 1.54 16.15 25.87
CA PRO A 32 1.39 17.13 26.93
C PRO A 32 2.18 18.41 26.61
N ASP A 33 1.53 19.57 26.71
CA ASP A 33 2.18 20.88 26.49
C ASP A 33 2.85 21.38 27.77
N VAL A 34 3.78 20.58 28.27
CA VAL A 34 4.50 20.82 29.53
C VAL A 34 5.86 21.45 29.23
N GLN A 35 6.33 22.29 30.16
CA GLN A 35 7.65 22.89 30.09
C GLN A 35 8.75 21.87 30.33
N LEU A 36 9.86 22.00 29.61
CA LEU A 36 11.04 21.16 29.80
C LEU A 36 11.67 21.40 31.17
N SER A 37 12.20 20.33 31.75
CA SER A 37 12.97 20.39 33.00
C SER A 37 14.37 20.96 32.73
N THR A 38 15.11 21.27 33.79
CA THR A 38 16.54 21.61 33.70
C THR A 38 17.43 20.38 33.54
N SER A 39 16.92 19.17 33.78
CA SER A 39 17.70 17.94 33.71
C SER A 39 17.65 17.35 32.30
N LEU A 40 18.81 17.17 31.68
CA LEU A 40 18.91 16.54 30.36
C LEU A 40 18.30 15.12 30.36
N LYS A 41 18.56 14.34 31.41
CA LYS A 41 18.12 12.95 31.52
C LYS A 41 16.60 12.81 31.59
N GLU A 42 15.94 13.70 32.34
CA GLU A 42 14.47 13.73 32.43
C GLU A 42 13.84 14.10 31.09
N ASN A 43 14.39 15.13 30.42
CA ASN A 43 13.88 15.58 29.12
C ASN A 43 14.04 14.50 28.03
N LEU A 44 15.18 13.80 28.00
CA LEU A 44 15.41 12.69 27.08
C LEU A 44 14.41 11.55 27.30
N SER A 45 14.24 11.12 28.56
CA SER A 45 13.31 10.04 28.90
C SER A 45 11.87 10.40 28.52
N LEU A 46 11.49 11.68 28.71
CA LEU A 46 10.17 12.18 28.35
C LEU A 46 9.93 12.15 26.83
N ILE A 47 10.91 12.57 26.03
CA ILE A 47 10.81 12.54 24.56
C ILE A 47 10.77 11.11 24.03
N GLU A 48 11.66 10.24 24.52
CA GLU A 48 11.71 8.81 24.16
C GLU A 48 10.40 8.11 24.49
N GLN A 49 9.81 8.40 25.65
CA GLN A 49 8.52 7.84 26.06
C GLN A 49 7.37 8.30 25.15
N GLN A 50 7.31 9.59 24.78
CA GLN A 50 6.25 10.10 23.91
C GLN A 50 6.35 9.55 22.48
N LEU A 51 7.58 9.39 21.97
CA LEU A 51 7.84 8.73 20.70
C LEU A 51 7.84 7.20 20.82
N GLY A 52 7.64 6.64 22.01
CA GLY A 52 7.44 5.21 22.25
C GLY A 52 8.62 4.33 21.88
N ASN A 53 9.85 4.81 22.14
CA ASN A 53 11.11 4.10 21.85
C ASN A 53 11.20 3.61 20.39
N CYS A 54 10.91 4.48 19.42
CA CYS A 54 11.10 4.14 18.01
C CYS A 54 12.59 4.02 17.66
N ASP A 55 12.93 3.00 16.87
CA ASP A 55 14.32 2.73 16.47
C ASP A 55 14.88 3.75 15.48
N ASP A 56 14.03 4.60 14.89
CA ASP A 56 14.44 5.69 13.98
C ASP A 56 14.79 7.00 14.70
N LEU A 57 14.55 7.11 16.02
CA LEU A 57 14.96 8.27 16.81
C LEU A 57 16.43 8.12 17.24
N VAL A 58 17.29 8.97 16.69
CA VAL A 58 18.71 8.99 17.04
C VAL A 58 18.96 10.01 18.13
N VAL A 59 19.53 9.54 19.25
CA VAL A 59 19.96 10.39 20.37
C VAL A 59 21.49 10.34 20.47
N ARG A 60 22.16 11.43 20.12
CA ARG A 60 23.63 11.54 20.26
C ARG A 60 23.98 12.41 21.46
N ARG A 61 24.65 11.81 22.44
CA ARG A 61 25.13 12.51 23.65
C ARG A 61 26.59 12.91 23.49
N PHE A 62 26.94 14.11 23.91
CA PHE A 62 28.31 14.63 23.88
C PHE A 62 28.49 15.72 24.94
N ARG A 63 29.74 16.08 25.23
CA ARG A 63 30.07 17.10 26.23
C ARG A 63 30.51 18.39 25.55
N VAL A 64 29.94 19.52 25.97
CA VAL A 64 30.23 20.85 25.42
C VAL A 64 31.49 21.42 26.08
N ARG A 65 32.14 22.40 25.44
CA ARG A 65 33.36 23.07 25.93
C ARG A 65 33.33 23.49 27.41
N ASN A 66 32.16 23.92 27.90
CA ASN A 66 31.96 24.36 29.28
C ASN A 66 31.86 23.20 30.31
N GLY A 67 31.98 21.95 29.86
CA GLY A 67 31.87 20.75 30.70
C GLY A 67 30.44 20.25 30.89
N SER A 68 29.42 20.98 30.40
CA SER A 68 28.02 20.56 30.44
C SER A 68 27.76 19.41 29.47
N ASP A 69 26.92 18.46 29.89
CA ASP A 69 26.45 17.40 29.01
C ASP A 69 25.37 17.96 28.06
N ALA A 70 25.35 17.48 26.82
CA ALA A 70 24.40 17.86 25.80
C ALA A 70 23.93 16.62 25.02
N ALA A 71 22.73 16.73 24.43
CA ALA A 71 22.23 15.72 23.52
C ALA A 71 21.57 16.36 22.30
N ILE A 72 21.83 15.80 21.12
CA ILE A 72 21.09 16.13 19.91
C ILE A 72 20.19 14.97 19.52
N LEU A 73 18.92 15.29 19.23
CA LEU A 73 17.88 14.35 18.85
C LEU A 73 17.39 14.66 17.44
N PHE A 74 17.24 13.63 16.62
CA PHE A 74 16.71 13.75 15.27
C PHE A 74 16.17 12.39 14.80
N ILE A 75 15.32 12.41 13.77
CA ILE A 75 14.87 11.18 13.10
C ILE A 75 15.84 10.85 11.98
N ASP A 76 16.28 9.60 11.92
CA ASP A 76 17.20 9.16 10.89
C ASP A 76 16.58 9.27 9.48
N GLY A 77 17.41 9.62 8.50
CA GLY A 77 16.98 9.83 7.12
C GLY A 77 16.19 11.12 6.84
N MET A 78 15.78 11.89 7.86
CA MET A 78 15.10 13.19 7.68
C MET A 78 16.03 14.42 7.76
N VAL A 79 17.28 14.21 8.18
CA VAL A 79 18.25 15.27 8.48
C VAL A 79 19.56 15.04 7.75
N ASP A 80 20.28 16.14 7.46
CA ASP A 80 21.63 16.08 6.96
C ASP A 80 22.63 15.78 8.10
N ARG A 81 23.16 14.56 8.09
CA ARG A 81 24.12 14.09 9.10
C ARG A 81 25.43 14.88 9.09
N ASN A 82 25.81 15.49 7.97
CA ASN A 82 27.02 16.30 7.87
C ASN A 82 26.83 17.63 8.62
N ILE A 83 25.66 18.28 8.48
CA ILE A 83 25.34 19.48 9.25
C ILE A 83 25.37 19.17 10.75
N ILE A 84 24.86 18.02 11.18
CA ILE A 84 24.88 17.65 12.61
C ILE A 84 26.31 17.40 13.11
N SER A 85 27.08 16.59 12.38
CA SER A 85 28.39 16.13 12.86
C SER A 85 29.47 17.21 12.70
N ASP A 86 29.56 17.81 11.51
CA ASP A 86 30.63 18.76 11.17
C ASP A 86 30.34 20.17 11.64
N PHE A 87 29.06 20.54 11.72
CA PHE A 87 28.65 21.85 12.20
C PHE A 87 28.35 21.75 13.70
N ILE A 88 27.24 21.16 14.11
CA ILE A 88 26.74 21.31 15.48
C ILE A 88 27.69 20.68 16.52
N ILE A 89 28.08 19.42 16.34
CA ILE A 89 28.90 18.72 17.33
C ILE A 89 30.32 19.30 17.36
N ARG A 90 30.97 19.42 16.19
CA ARG A 90 32.35 19.90 16.11
C ARG A 90 32.53 21.33 16.59
N TYR A 91 31.60 22.26 16.30
CA TYR A 91 31.67 23.64 16.80
C TYR A 91 31.56 23.69 18.33
N MET A 92 30.74 22.83 18.95
CA MET A 92 30.54 22.85 20.40
C MET A 92 31.64 22.11 21.19
N THR A 93 32.44 21.27 20.53
CA THR A 93 33.54 20.54 21.16
C THR A 93 34.93 21.13 20.89
N THR A 94 35.14 21.85 19.77
CA THR A 94 36.49 22.31 19.36
C THR A 94 36.88 23.64 20.02
N THR A 95 38.07 23.69 20.62
CA THR A 95 38.66 24.90 21.20
C THR A 95 39.27 25.79 20.11
N GLY A 96 38.77 27.02 19.92
CA GLY A 96 39.38 28.02 19.03
C GLY A 96 38.46 28.73 18.04
N ILE A 97 37.17 28.36 17.97
CA ILE A 97 36.17 29.04 17.13
C ILE A 97 35.29 29.89 18.05
N THR A 98 35.32 31.22 17.86
CA THR A 98 34.62 32.19 18.70
C THR A 98 33.38 32.71 17.98
N TYR A 99 32.25 32.07 18.20
CA TYR A 99 30.92 32.68 18.05
C TYR A 99 30.15 32.39 19.34
N ASP A 100 29.57 33.42 19.95
CA ASP A 100 28.85 33.34 21.24
C ASP A 100 27.49 32.63 21.13
N GLU A 101 27.06 32.32 19.91
CA GLU A 101 25.87 31.52 19.61
C GLU A 101 26.26 30.31 18.77
N PRO A 102 25.59 29.14 18.93
CA PRO A 102 25.80 28.02 18.04
C PRO A 102 25.52 28.52 16.63
N ALA A 103 26.53 28.56 15.76
CA ALA A 103 26.27 28.82 14.37
C ALA A 103 25.37 27.68 13.86
N ALA A 104 24.17 27.99 13.33
CA ALA A 104 23.43 27.26 12.28
C ALA A 104 22.08 27.94 11.94
N ASN A 105 21.97 28.45 10.71
CA ASN A 105 20.77 28.51 9.85
C ASN A 105 19.36 28.77 10.45
N GLU A 106 19.21 29.69 11.41
CA GLU A 106 17.98 30.01 12.17
C GLU A 106 17.77 29.09 13.38
N LEU A 107 18.33 29.51 14.52
CA LEU A 107 18.04 28.93 15.83
C LEU A 107 16.76 29.53 16.38
N ASP A 108 15.68 28.76 16.32
CA ASP A 108 14.52 29.02 17.17
C ASP A 108 14.68 28.22 18.48
N SER A 109 14.17 28.76 19.59
CA SER A 109 14.27 28.09 20.89
C SER A 109 12.89 27.92 21.50
N THR A 110 12.67 26.77 22.14
CA THR A 110 11.39 26.47 22.76
C THR A 110 11.58 25.85 24.14
N ASP A 111 10.70 26.18 25.07
CA ASP A 111 10.63 25.56 26.39
C ASP A 111 9.55 24.47 26.47
N ARG A 112 8.80 24.20 25.37
CA ARG A 112 7.64 23.29 25.39
C ARG A 112 7.89 21.97 24.68
N LEU A 113 7.55 20.87 25.36
CA LEU A 113 7.69 19.51 24.83
C LEU A 113 6.94 19.29 23.51
N ARG A 114 5.70 19.77 23.41
CA ARG A 114 4.89 19.60 22.19
C ARG A 114 5.54 20.23 20.96
N GLN A 115 6.17 21.40 21.13
CA GLN A 115 6.89 22.06 20.06
C GLN A 115 8.17 21.30 19.69
N VAL A 116 8.89 20.75 20.68
CA VAL A 116 10.04 19.87 20.44
C VAL A 116 9.66 18.67 19.58
N ILE A 117 8.64 17.91 19.98
CA ILE A 117 8.20 16.71 19.24
C ILE A 117 7.75 17.06 17.83
N ARG A 118 6.96 18.13 17.67
CA ARG A 118 6.52 18.59 16.35
C ARG A 118 7.68 18.94 15.42
N ASN A 119 8.75 19.53 15.95
CA ASN A 119 9.94 19.88 15.18
C ASN A 119 10.78 18.67 14.83
N ILE A 120 10.97 17.72 15.75
CA ILE A 120 11.62 16.43 15.47
C ILE A 120 10.90 15.69 14.34
N LEU A 121 9.57 15.53 14.44
CA LEU A 121 8.74 14.91 13.39
C LEU A 121 8.69 15.74 12.09
N SER A 122 9.20 16.97 12.09
CA SER A 122 9.30 17.81 10.89
C SER A 122 10.70 17.81 10.29
N GLY A 123 11.61 16.94 10.75
CA GLY A 123 12.98 16.82 10.24
C GLY A 123 13.91 17.92 10.74
N CYS A 124 13.61 18.55 11.89
CA CYS A 124 14.56 19.41 12.57
C CYS A 124 15.36 18.58 13.60
N SER A 125 16.60 18.99 13.85
CA SER A 125 17.40 18.44 14.94
C SER A 125 17.22 19.29 16.18
N VAL A 126 17.00 18.65 17.32
CA VAL A 126 16.79 19.34 18.60
C VAL A 126 18.00 19.13 19.48
N LEU A 127 18.63 20.23 19.88
CA LEU A 127 19.74 20.23 20.82
C LEU A 127 19.23 20.59 22.22
N LEU A 128 19.56 19.75 23.19
CA LEU A 128 19.29 19.94 24.61
C LEU A 128 20.61 20.09 25.37
N LEU A 129 20.69 21.09 26.25
CA LEU A 129 21.83 21.33 27.12
C LEU A 129 21.43 21.06 28.58
N ASP A 130 22.28 20.35 29.32
CA ASP A 130 22.04 20.10 30.74
C ASP A 130 22.12 21.40 31.55
N GLY A 131 21.17 21.59 32.47
CA GLY A 131 20.99 22.83 33.24
C GLY A 131 20.13 23.90 32.56
N GLN A 132 19.72 23.73 31.30
CA GLN A 132 18.86 24.68 30.59
C GLN A 132 17.46 24.12 30.33
N ARG A 133 16.44 24.99 30.42
CA ARG A 133 15.04 24.65 30.11
C ARG A 133 14.66 24.84 28.65
N HIS A 134 15.54 25.45 27.86
CA HIS A 134 15.30 25.70 26.44
C HIS A 134 15.91 24.60 25.58
N ALA A 135 15.12 24.13 24.63
CA ALA A 135 15.57 23.29 23.53
C ALA A 135 15.87 24.17 22.32
N PHE A 136 17.03 23.93 21.70
CA PHE A 136 17.47 24.64 20.51
C PHE A 136 17.05 23.86 19.26
N LEU A 137 16.23 24.48 18.43
CA LEU A 137 15.70 23.89 17.20
C LEU A 137 16.63 24.27 16.05
N ASN A 138 17.28 23.27 15.46
CA ASN A 138 18.20 23.46 14.36
C ASN A 138 17.54 22.96 13.06
N ASN A 139 17.36 23.88 12.11
CA ASN A 139 16.88 23.53 10.78
C ASN A 139 17.97 22.78 9.99
N THR A 140 17.97 21.47 10.15
CA THR A 140 18.92 20.51 9.57
C THR A 140 18.25 19.65 8.51
N ARG A 141 17.13 20.14 7.97
CA ARG A 141 16.40 19.48 6.89
C ARG A 141 17.30 19.41 5.66
N GLY A 142 17.77 18.21 5.36
CA GLY A 142 18.51 17.91 4.16
C GLY A 142 18.22 16.48 3.81
N TRP A 143 17.40 16.30 2.78
CA TRP A 143 17.06 14.99 2.24
C TRP A 143 17.92 14.75 1.03
N ASP A 144 18.43 13.53 0.91
CA ASP A 144 19.04 13.08 -0.33
C ASP A 144 17.93 12.72 -1.33
N ARG A 145 17.35 13.74 -1.98
CA ARG A 145 16.30 13.54 -3.01
C ARG A 145 16.81 12.88 -4.29
N ARG A 146 18.13 12.67 -4.43
CA ARG A 146 18.74 12.17 -5.67
C ARG A 146 18.39 10.72 -5.99
N SER A 147 17.77 9.97 -5.08
CA SER A 147 17.41 8.55 -5.23
C SER A 147 15.92 8.26 -5.38
N VAL A 148 15.05 9.29 -5.33
CA VAL A 148 13.59 9.11 -5.32
C VAL A 148 13.02 9.36 -6.71
N ASP A 149 12.78 8.29 -7.45
CA ASP A 149 12.25 8.31 -8.81
C ASP A 149 10.73 8.08 -8.85
N GLU A 150 10.13 8.20 -10.05
CA GLU A 150 8.72 7.91 -10.28
C GLU A 150 8.45 6.40 -10.25
N PRO A 151 7.40 5.92 -9.53
CA PRO A 151 7.08 4.49 -9.47
C PRO A 151 6.76 3.97 -10.87
N GLN A 152 7.58 3.03 -11.36
CA GLN A 152 7.45 2.50 -12.71
C GLN A 152 6.26 1.53 -12.82
N THR A 153 5.95 0.78 -11.76
CA THR A 153 4.85 -0.19 -11.79
C THR A 153 3.49 0.41 -11.41
N GLU A 154 3.48 1.56 -10.71
CA GLU A 154 2.26 2.26 -10.28
C GLU A 154 2.21 3.74 -10.73
N ALA A 155 2.39 3.96 -12.04
CA ALA A 155 2.28 5.28 -12.65
C ALA A 155 0.86 5.87 -12.50
N VAL A 156 0.79 7.17 -12.20
CA VAL A 156 -0.48 7.91 -12.02
C VAL A 156 -0.47 9.21 -12.80
N VAL A 157 -1.63 9.59 -13.33
CA VAL A 157 -1.84 10.89 -13.97
C VAL A 157 -1.91 11.99 -12.91
N ARG A 158 -2.51 11.69 -11.75
CA ARG A 158 -2.73 12.63 -10.66
C ARG A 158 -2.34 12.07 -9.31
N GLY A 159 -1.59 12.84 -8.54
CA GLY A 159 -1.16 12.49 -7.18
C GLY A 159 0.35 12.70 -6.99
N PRO A 160 0.90 12.33 -5.83
CA PRO A 160 2.34 12.25 -5.62
C PRO A 160 3.00 11.33 -6.65
N ARG A 161 4.20 11.69 -7.09
CA ARG A 161 4.97 10.91 -8.07
C ARG A 161 6.23 10.31 -7.48
N ASP A 162 6.49 10.46 -6.20
CA ASP A 162 7.64 9.82 -5.58
C ASP A 162 7.34 8.35 -5.28
N GLY A 163 8.28 7.48 -5.68
CA GLY A 163 8.34 6.07 -5.35
C GLY A 163 9.35 5.81 -4.23
N PHE A 164 9.30 4.61 -3.64
CA PHE A 164 10.37 4.12 -2.78
C PHE A 164 11.63 3.81 -3.61
N CYS A 165 12.77 3.81 -2.94
CA CYS A 165 14.06 3.40 -3.51
C CYS A 165 14.63 2.21 -2.74
N GLU A 166 15.82 1.75 -3.07
CA GLU A 166 16.43 0.58 -2.44
C GLU A 166 16.94 0.86 -1.00
N THR A 167 17.01 2.14 -0.59
CA THR A 167 17.53 2.51 0.73
C THR A 167 16.44 2.55 1.79
N LEU A 168 16.52 1.64 2.78
CA LEU A 168 15.51 1.50 3.83
C LEU A 168 15.25 2.78 4.64
N SER A 169 16.30 3.51 5.04
CA SER A 169 16.18 4.75 5.83
C SER A 169 15.50 5.87 5.06
N THR A 170 15.78 6.00 3.76
CA THR A 170 15.10 6.95 2.85
C THR A 170 13.60 6.63 2.76
N ASN A 171 13.25 5.34 2.61
CA ASN A 171 11.86 4.90 2.52
C ASN A 171 11.09 5.19 3.82
N ALA A 172 11.68 4.93 4.99
CA ALA A 172 11.08 5.28 6.27
C ALA A 172 10.86 6.79 6.40
N ALA A 173 11.84 7.58 5.98
CA ALA A 173 11.77 9.04 6.00
C ALA A 173 10.65 9.58 5.09
N LEU A 174 10.43 8.99 3.90
CA LEU A 174 9.32 9.36 2.99
C LEU A 174 7.94 9.17 3.64
N ILE A 175 7.78 8.14 4.48
CA ILE A 175 6.56 7.89 5.25
C ILE A 175 6.44 8.89 6.40
N ARG A 176 7.49 9.07 7.21
CA ARG A 176 7.53 10.02 8.34
C ARG A 176 7.26 11.46 7.91
N PHE A 177 7.74 11.86 6.73
CA PHE A 177 7.50 13.19 6.17
C PHE A 177 6.00 13.48 5.97
N ARG A 178 5.25 12.47 5.52
CA ARG A 178 3.80 12.56 5.27
C ARG A 178 2.99 12.36 6.55
N LEU A 179 3.44 11.45 7.41
CA LEU A 179 2.75 11.06 8.64
C LEU A 179 3.54 11.53 9.86
N LYS A 180 3.30 12.78 10.25
CA LYS A 180 3.92 13.44 11.42
C LYS A 180 3.17 13.12 12.71
N ASP A 181 2.89 11.84 12.92
CA ASP A 181 2.18 11.36 14.09
C ASP A 181 3.19 10.84 15.13
N PRO A 182 3.15 11.30 16.40
CA PRO A 182 4.05 10.81 17.45
C PRO A 182 3.80 9.34 17.81
N ASN A 183 2.63 8.80 17.47
CA ASN A 183 2.26 7.40 17.69
C ASN A 183 2.66 6.48 16.52
N LEU A 184 3.23 7.01 15.43
CA LEU A 184 3.83 6.17 14.41
C LEU A 184 5.07 5.49 15.01
N ARG A 185 4.99 4.17 15.15
CA ARG A 185 6.06 3.30 15.63
C ARG A 185 6.80 2.69 14.45
N LEU A 186 8.11 2.56 14.63
CA LEU A 186 9.00 1.84 13.72
C LEU A 186 9.81 0.86 14.58
N LYS A 187 9.70 -0.43 14.24
CA LYS A 187 10.49 -1.51 14.84
C LYS A 187 11.48 -2.03 13.81
N HIS A 188 12.75 -2.08 14.18
CA HIS A 188 13.83 -2.63 13.39
C HIS A 188 14.02 -4.12 13.71
N LEU A 189 14.11 -4.93 12.65
CA LEU A 189 14.34 -6.38 12.70
C LEU A 189 15.43 -6.73 11.69
N ILE A 190 16.19 -7.79 11.97
CA ILE A 190 17.23 -8.31 11.07
C ILE A 190 16.85 -9.75 10.70
N VAL A 191 16.83 -10.07 9.40
CA VAL A 191 16.42 -11.39 8.90
C VAL A 191 17.44 -11.95 7.91
N GLY A 192 17.66 -13.26 7.98
CA GLY A 192 18.58 -14.00 7.10
C GLY A 192 19.92 -14.29 7.77
N GLN A 193 20.35 -15.56 7.75
CA GLN A 193 21.55 -15.99 8.45
C GLN A 193 22.83 -15.35 7.90
N ARG A 194 22.92 -15.18 6.58
CA ARG A 194 24.09 -14.68 5.87
C ARG A 194 23.93 -13.23 5.42
N THR A 195 22.77 -12.86 4.87
CA THR A 195 22.55 -11.50 4.38
C THR A 195 22.33 -10.50 5.50
N GLN A 196 21.79 -10.94 6.65
CA GLN A 196 21.47 -10.07 7.80
C GLN A 196 20.73 -8.82 7.33
N THR A 197 19.67 -9.02 6.54
CA THR A 197 18.94 -7.94 5.86
C THR A 197 18.08 -7.18 6.87
N ASP A 198 18.19 -5.85 6.86
CA ASP A 198 17.41 -4.96 7.71
C ASP A 198 15.95 -4.85 7.22
N ILE A 199 15.01 -4.89 8.17
CA ILE A 199 13.57 -4.78 7.93
C ILE A 199 12.97 -3.79 8.92
N TYR A 200 12.14 -2.87 8.42
CA TYR A 200 11.34 -1.99 9.26
C TYR A 200 9.87 -2.38 9.24
N VAL A 201 9.30 -2.60 10.43
CA VAL A 201 7.87 -2.79 10.64
C VAL A 201 7.29 -1.49 11.19
N MET A 202 6.43 -0.85 10.41
CA MET A 202 5.81 0.44 10.74
C MET A 202 4.31 0.30 10.98
N TYR A 203 3.81 0.92 12.03
CA TYR A 203 2.38 0.95 12.38
C TYR A 203 2.06 2.16 13.26
N VAL A 204 0.80 2.61 13.26
CA VAL A 204 0.37 3.69 14.16
C VAL A 204 -0.24 3.08 15.42
N ASP A 205 0.41 3.32 16.55
CA ASP A 205 -0.06 2.91 17.86
C ASP A 205 -1.40 3.58 18.19
N GLY A 206 -2.34 2.80 18.70
CA GLY A 206 -3.72 3.24 18.91
C GLY A 206 -4.62 3.29 17.67
N LEU A 207 -4.09 3.00 16.46
CA LEU A 207 -4.87 2.76 15.22
C LEU A 207 -4.76 1.31 14.72
N ALA A 208 -3.56 0.74 14.71
CA ALA A 208 -3.36 -0.64 14.30
C ALA A 208 -3.82 -1.61 15.39
N ASP A 209 -4.39 -2.75 14.99
CA ASP A 209 -4.73 -3.83 15.92
C ASP A 209 -3.43 -4.44 16.48
N PRO A 210 -3.21 -4.40 17.81
CA PRO A 210 -2.00 -4.95 18.43
C PRO A 210 -1.78 -6.44 18.15
N GLY A 211 -2.86 -7.22 18.00
CA GLY A 211 -2.79 -8.64 17.67
C GLY A 211 -2.25 -8.89 16.27
N ILE A 212 -2.64 -8.05 15.30
CA ILE A 212 -2.11 -8.10 13.92
C ILE A 212 -0.63 -7.72 13.92
N VAL A 213 -0.26 -6.64 14.62
CA VAL A 213 1.14 -6.18 14.72
C VAL A 213 2.02 -7.27 15.33
N TYR A 214 1.58 -7.87 16.43
CA TYR A 214 2.33 -8.94 17.12
C TYR A 214 2.51 -10.17 16.23
N GLU A 215 1.46 -10.63 15.54
CA GLU A 215 1.53 -11.78 14.67
C GLU A 215 2.47 -11.55 13.47
N ILE A 216 2.48 -10.35 12.88
CA ILE A 216 3.43 -9.97 11.83
C ILE A 216 4.87 -10.02 12.34
N GLN A 217 5.15 -9.37 13.48
CA GLN A 217 6.49 -9.35 14.06
C GLN A 217 6.97 -10.75 14.40
N ARG A 218 6.12 -11.56 15.05
CA ARG A 218 6.40 -12.96 15.39
C ARG A 218 6.74 -13.80 14.17
N ARG A 219 6.00 -13.64 13.06
CA ARG A 219 6.27 -14.39 11.83
C ARG A 219 7.58 -13.97 11.18
N ILE A 220 7.87 -12.67 11.12
CA ILE A 220 9.13 -12.15 10.57
C ILE A 220 10.32 -12.64 11.42
N GLU A 221 10.22 -12.56 12.75
CA GLU A 221 11.26 -13.03 13.68
C GLU A 221 11.46 -14.56 13.61
N ALA A 222 10.45 -15.32 13.19
CA ALA A 222 10.54 -16.77 13.01
C ALA A 222 11.15 -17.20 11.65
N ILE A 223 11.40 -16.26 10.73
CA ILE A 223 12.00 -16.57 9.43
C ILE A 223 13.44 -17.03 9.62
N ASN A 224 13.72 -18.25 9.18
CA ASN A 224 15.05 -18.84 9.21
C ASN A 224 15.47 -19.30 7.82
N ILE A 225 16.10 -18.40 7.06
CA ILE A 225 16.62 -18.63 5.71
C ILE A 225 18.06 -18.11 5.58
N ASP A 226 18.80 -18.56 4.58
CA ASP A 226 20.17 -18.09 4.34
C ASP A 226 20.24 -16.59 4.07
N GLY A 227 19.27 -16.03 3.34
CA GLY A 227 19.23 -14.60 3.06
C GLY A 227 17.95 -14.11 2.40
N VAL A 228 17.69 -12.81 2.53
CA VAL A 228 16.56 -12.09 1.93
C VAL A 228 17.11 -11.18 0.84
N LEU A 229 16.71 -11.43 -0.41
CA LEU A 229 17.14 -10.64 -1.57
C LEU A 229 16.08 -9.63 -2.04
N GLU A 230 14.81 -9.92 -1.78
CA GLU A 230 13.68 -9.14 -2.28
C GLU A 230 12.50 -9.25 -1.31
N SER A 231 11.62 -8.25 -1.30
CA SER A 231 10.46 -8.20 -0.40
C SER A 231 9.50 -9.39 -0.56
N GLY A 232 9.38 -9.97 -1.75
CA GLY A 232 8.59 -11.17 -2.03
C GLY A 232 9.02 -12.40 -1.24
N TYR A 233 10.27 -12.49 -0.78
CA TYR A 233 10.70 -13.58 0.10
C TYR A 233 10.00 -13.46 1.45
N ILE A 234 9.97 -12.25 2.00
CA ILE A 234 9.23 -11.96 3.22
C ILE A 234 7.74 -12.18 2.99
N GLU A 235 7.21 -11.71 1.85
CA GLU A 235 5.82 -11.91 1.47
C GLU A 235 5.43 -13.40 1.53
N GLU A 236 6.13 -14.27 0.81
CA GLU A 236 5.84 -15.69 0.74
C GLU A 236 5.88 -16.38 2.11
N LEU A 237 6.86 -16.02 2.96
CA LEU A 237 7.12 -16.67 4.24
C LEU A 237 6.14 -16.27 5.35
N ILE A 238 5.52 -15.09 5.27
CA ILE A 238 4.58 -14.61 6.31
C ILE A 238 3.10 -14.80 5.94
N GLN A 239 2.80 -15.23 4.71
CA GLN A 239 1.42 -15.45 4.24
C GLN A 239 0.70 -16.57 5.01
N ASP A 240 -0.61 -16.44 5.21
CA ASP A 240 -1.43 -17.47 5.87
C ASP A 240 -1.63 -18.71 4.96
N ARG A 241 -1.71 -18.50 3.64
CA ARG A 241 -1.94 -19.56 2.65
C ARG A 241 -0.99 -19.44 1.45
N PRO A 242 0.19 -20.06 1.48
CA PRO A 242 1.19 -19.90 0.40
C PRO A 242 0.71 -20.45 -0.96
N TRP A 243 -0.20 -21.43 -0.96
CA TRP A 243 -0.75 -22.03 -2.19
C TRP A 243 -1.90 -21.22 -2.81
N SER A 244 -2.30 -20.11 -2.18
CA SER A 244 -3.34 -19.26 -2.75
C SER A 244 -2.77 -18.50 -3.95
N PRO A 245 -3.44 -18.51 -5.12
CA PRO A 245 -3.01 -17.68 -6.24
C PRO A 245 -3.17 -16.19 -5.96
N PHE A 246 -3.99 -15.84 -4.96
CA PHE A 246 -4.28 -14.47 -4.58
C PHE A 246 -3.29 -13.98 -3.53
N PRO A 247 -2.63 -12.81 -3.75
CA PRO A 247 -1.71 -12.23 -2.79
C PRO A 247 -2.45 -11.81 -1.52
N GLN A 248 -1.88 -12.14 -0.35
CA GLN A 248 -2.44 -11.81 0.96
C GLN A 248 -1.77 -10.60 1.61
N LEU A 249 -0.71 -10.09 0.99
CA LEU A 249 -0.13 -8.78 1.25
C LEU A 249 -0.25 -7.93 -0.01
N GLN A 250 -0.18 -6.62 0.17
CA GLN A 250 -0.20 -5.68 -0.95
C GLN A 250 1.18 -5.06 -1.09
N SER A 251 1.90 -5.40 -2.16
CA SER A 251 3.12 -4.72 -2.57
C SER A 251 2.78 -3.36 -3.20
N THR A 252 3.63 -2.36 -2.94
CA THR A 252 3.51 -1.01 -3.50
C THR A 252 4.85 -0.30 -3.54
N GLU A 253 5.14 0.39 -4.64
CA GLU A 253 6.27 1.31 -4.76
C GLU A 253 5.94 2.69 -4.17
N ARG A 254 4.66 2.98 -3.89
CA ARG A 254 4.21 4.33 -3.54
C ARG A 254 4.15 4.60 -2.04
N PRO A 255 4.83 5.63 -1.51
CA PRO A 255 4.76 6.01 -0.09
C PRO A 255 3.40 6.54 0.35
N ASP A 256 2.67 7.23 -0.53
CA ASP A 256 1.34 7.79 -0.24
C ASP A 256 0.31 6.70 0.08
N LYS A 257 0.35 5.59 -0.65
CA LYS A 257 -0.50 4.41 -0.45
C LYS A 257 -0.19 3.69 0.86
N VAL A 258 1.09 3.64 1.26
CA VAL A 258 1.50 3.13 2.57
C VAL A 258 0.96 4.01 3.69
N VAL A 259 1.12 5.33 3.59
CA VAL A 259 0.60 6.27 4.59
C VAL A 259 -0.92 6.18 4.72
N ALA A 260 -1.66 6.11 3.59
CA ALA A 260 -3.10 5.92 3.60
C ALA A 260 -3.51 4.62 4.30
N SER A 261 -2.72 3.56 4.12
CA SER A 261 -2.94 2.26 4.76
C SER A 261 -2.64 2.27 6.27
N LEU A 262 -1.56 2.93 6.69
CA LEU A 262 -1.24 3.14 8.11
C LEU A 262 -2.36 3.92 8.83
N LEU A 263 -2.92 4.94 8.18
CA LEU A 263 -4.06 5.72 8.69
C LEU A 263 -5.37 4.91 8.76
N GLU A 264 -5.45 3.78 8.07
CA GLU A 264 -6.54 2.81 8.16
C GLU A 264 -6.37 1.78 9.29
N GLY A 265 -5.24 1.80 9.98
CA GLY A 265 -4.90 0.82 11.02
C GLY A 265 -4.21 -0.43 10.48
N LYS A 266 -3.60 -0.36 9.29
CA LYS A 266 -2.76 -1.45 8.75
C LYS A 266 -1.32 -1.31 9.20
N VAL A 267 -0.52 -2.34 8.92
CA VAL A 267 0.92 -2.41 9.16
C VAL A 267 1.65 -2.38 7.82
N ALA A 268 2.76 -1.65 7.77
CA ALA A 268 3.65 -1.59 6.63
C ALA A 268 5.00 -2.25 6.98
N ILE A 269 5.57 -2.97 6.01
CA ILE A 269 6.85 -3.65 6.14
C ILE A 269 7.73 -3.13 5.01
N LEU A 270 8.89 -2.59 5.36
CA LEU A 270 9.93 -2.15 4.42
C LEU A 270 11.12 -3.10 4.56
N VAL A 271 11.67 -3.53 3.44
CA VAL A 271 12.84 -4.43 3.39
C VAL A 271 13.97 -3.67 2.72
N ASP A 272 15.17 -3.74 3.27
CA ASP A 272 16.34 -3.08 2.68
C ASP A 272 16.71 -3.70 1.32
N GLY A 273 17.19 -2.87 0.39
CA GLY A 273 17.60 -3.29 -0.94
C GLY A 273 16.48 -3.41 -1.98
N THR A 274 15.23 -3.03 -1.67
CA THR A 274 14.10 -3.09 -2.61
C THR A 274 13.22 -1.84 -2.60
N PRO A 275 12.74 -1.36 -3.77
CA PRO A 275 11.85 -0.20 -3.88
C PRO A 275 10.37 -0.53 -3.62
N PHE A 276 10.08 -1.61 -2.90
CA PHE A 276 8.70 -2.02 -2.58
C PHE A 276 8.46 -2.09 -1.07
N ALA A 277 7.30 -1.60 -0.66
CA ALA A 277 6.75 -1.81 0.67
C ALA A 277 5.64 -2.86 0.63
N LEU A 278 5.55 -3.71 1.65
CA LEU A 278 4.45 -4.64 1.84
C LEU A 278 3.45 -4.07 2.84
N ILE A 279 2.16 -4.11 2.51
CA ILE A 279 1.07 -3.69 3.39
C ILE A 279 0.27 -4.91 3.82
N ALA A 280 0.09 -5.07 5.13
CA ALA A 280 -0.70 -6.13 5.75
C ALA A 280 -1.75 -5.55 6.72
N PRO A 281 -2.98 -6.11 6.78
CA PRO A 281 -3.52 -7.16 5.93
C PRO A 281 -4.03 -6.65 4.57
N ALA A 282 -4.03 -7.52 3.56
CA ALA A 282 -4.62 -7.25 2.25
C ALA A 282 -6.07 -7.77 2.14
N LEU A 283 -6.83 -7.15 1.25
CA LEU A 283 -8.23 -7.50 0.95
C LEU A 283 -8.38 -7.63 -0.55
N PHE A 284 -9.30 -8.50 -0.99
CA PHE A 284 -9.61 -8.65 -2.41
C PHE A 284 -10.01 -7.32 -3.06
N SER A 285 -10.77 -6.49 -2.33
CA SER A 285 -11.26 -5.22 -2.86
C SER A 285 -10.16 -4.21 -3.20
N ARG A 286 -8.96 -4.37 -2.63
CA ARG A 286 -7.85 -3.44 -2.84
C ARG A 286 -7.14 -3.67 -4.18
N PHE A 287 -7.38 -4.79 -4.86
CA PHE A 287 -6.70 -5.10 -6.13
C PHE A 287 -7.29 -4.38 -7.35
N TYR A 288 -8.55 -3.97 -7.31
CA TYR A 288 -9.16 -3.15 -8.37
C TYR A 288 -9.34 -1.67 -7.97
N GLN A 289 -8.84 -1.30 -6.80
CA GLN A 289 -8.82 0.08 -6.32
C GLN A 289 -7.46 0.72 -6.61
N SER A 290 -7.48 1.93 -7.15
CA SER A 290 -6.28 2.74 -7.38
C SER A 290 -6.23 3.88 -6.36
N PRO A 291 -5.04 4.33 -5.91
CA PRO A 291 -4.90 5.57 -5.13
C PRO A 291 -5.58 6.77 -5.78
N GLU A 292 -5.59 6.85 -7.11
CA GLU A 292 -6.25 7.92 -7.88
C GLU A 292 -7.76 8.04 -7.60
N ASP A 293 -8.42 6.95 -7.19
CA ASP A 293 -9.85 6.95 -6.84
C ASP A 293 -10.15 7.96 -5.72
N TYR A 294 -9.17 8.22 -4.86
CA TYR A 294 -9.30 9.15 -3.74
C TYR A 294 -8.87 10.58 -4.11
N TYR A 295 -8.07 10.75 -5.15
CA TYR A 295 -7.58 12.05 -5.63
C TYR A 295 -8.54 12.71 -6.62
N GLU A 296 -9.30 11.92 -7.36
CA GLU A 296 -10.32 12.41 -8.29
C GLU A 296 -11.67 12.71 -7.63
N ARG A 297 -12.58 13.30 -8.41
CA ARG A 297 -13.97 13.50 -7.95
C ARG A 297 -14.69 12.16 -7.79
N PHE A 298 -15.55 12.04 -6.77
CA PHE A 298 -16.14 10.77 -6.37
C PHE A 298 -16.94 10.05 -7.47
N TYR A 299 -17.65 10.80 -8.32
CA TYR A 299 -18.44 10.24 -9.42
C TYR A 299 -17.55 9.74 -10.58
N ILE A 300 -16.45 10.44 -10.88
CA ILE A 300 -15.45 10.01 -11.88
C ILE A 300 -14.76 8.73 -11.38
N ALA A 301 -14.26 8.76 -10.14
CA ALA A 301 -13.63 7.61 -9.51
C ALA A 301 -14.55 6.38 -9.48
N THR A 302 -15.84 6.57 -9.20
CA THR A 302 -16.83 5.47 -9.23
C THR A 302 -16.99 4.89 -10.64
N CYS A 303 -17.07 5.74 -11.67
CA CYS A 303 -17.15 5.29 -13.07
C CYS A 303 -15.91 4.49 -13.46
N LEU A 304 -14.71 5.01 -13.16
CA LEU A 304 -13.45 4.31 -13.42
C LEU A 304 -13.38 2.97 -12.68
N ARG A 305 -13.78 2.92 -11.40
CA ARG A 305 -13.81 1.68 -10.62
C ARG A 305 -14.77 0.65 -11.22
N LEU A 306 -15.93 1.06 -11.72
CA LEU A 306 -16.86 0.17 -12.43
C LEU A 306 -16.23 -0.41 -13.70
N ILE A 307 -15.53 0.42 -14.48
CA ILE A 307 -14.78 -0.05 -15.65
C ILE A 307 -13.75 -1.09 -15.23
N ARG A 308 -12.97 -0.87 -14.16
CA ARG A 308 -11.97 -1.87 -13.70
C ARG A 308 -12.62 -3.19 -13.28
N VAL A 309 -13.76 -3.13 -12.58
CA VAL A 309 -14.49 -4.34 -12.16
C VAL A 309 -15.01 -5.10 -13.38
N ILE A 310 -15.58 -4.41 -14.38
CA ILE A 310 -16.03 -5.04 -15.63
C ILE A 310 -14.83 -5.63 -16.39
N SER A 311 -13.74 -4.89 -16.54
CA SER A 311 -12.50 -5.35 -17.16
C SER A 311 -11.95 -6.61 -16.49
N PHE A 312 -12.03 -6.70 -15.16
CA PHE A 312 -11.60 -7.87 -14.41
C PHE A 312 -12.46 -9.10 -14.69
N ILE A 313 -13.78 -8.93 -14.76
CA ILE A 313 -14.73 -10.00 -15.13
C ILE A 313 -14.48 -10.44 -16.58
N VAL A 314 -14.31 -9.50 -17.50
CA VAL A 314 -14.01 -9.77 -18.91
C VAL A 314 -12.68 -10.52 -19.03
N ALA A 315 -11.64 -10.06 -18.35
CA ALA A 315 -10.31 -10.67 -18.39
C ALA A 315 -10.28 -12.10 -17.84
N LEU A 316 -11.18 -12.47 -16.92
CA LEU A 316 -11.29 -13.83 -16.40
C LEU A 316 -12.22 -14.70 -17.25
N MET A 317 -13.40 -14.20 -17.59
CA MET A 317 -14.52 -15.02 -18.07
C MET A 317 -14.71 -15.01 -19.58
N LEU A 318 -14.30 -13.95 -20.31
CA LEU A 318 -14.68 -13.78 -21.71
C LEU A 318 -14.22 -14.94 -22.63
N PRO A 319 -12.98 -15.44 -22.55
CA PRO A 319 -12.55 -16.58 -23.38
C PRO A 319 -13.34 -17.86 -23.06
N SER A 320 -13.56 -18.12 -21.77
CA SER A 320 -14.31 -19.28 -21.29
C SER A 320 -15.77 -19.24 -21.73
N LEU A 321 -16.42 -18.07 -21.61
CA LEU A 321 -17.79 -17.86 -22.08
C LEU A 321 -17.91 -18.08 -23.59
N TYR A 322 -16.95 -17.61 -24.38
CA TYR A 322 -16.93 -17.87 -25.81
C TYR A 322 -16.85 -19.36 -26.13
N ILE A 323 -15.97 -20.10 -25.46
CA ILE A 323 -15.85 -21.56 -25.63
C ILE A 323 -17.19 -22.23 -25.30
N ALA A 324 -17.81 -21.87 -24.18
CA ALA A 324 -19.07 -22.46 -23.74
C ALA A 324 -20.24 -22.17 -24.70
N PHE A 325 -20.39 -20.93 -25.18
CA PHE A 325 -21.46 -20.59 -26.11
C PHE A 325 -21.24 -21.15 -27.51
N SER A 326 -19.99 -21.13 -28.01
CA SER A 326 -19.70 -21.67 -29.35
C SER A 326 -19.81 -23.19 -29.42
N SER A 327 -19.50 -23.91 -28.34
CA SER A 327 -19.40 -25.38 -28.36
C SER A 327 -20.62 -26.08 -27.76
N PHE A 328 -21.28 -25.49 -26.76
CA PHE A 328 -22.34 -26.18 -25.99
C PHE A 328 -23.70 -25.48 -26.06
N HIS A 329 -23.74 -24.15 -26.21
CA HIS A 329 -24.99 -23.37 -26.13
C HIS A 329 -25.11 -22.32 -27.26
N PRO A 330 -24.98 -22.70 -28.54
CA PRO A 330 -25.05 -21.74 -29.65
C PRO A 330 -26.42 -21.05 -29.76
N GLU A 331 -27.49 -21.69 -29.28
CA GLU A 331 -28.85 -21.16 -29.26
C GLU A 331 -29.04 -19.92 -28.38
N MET A 332 -28.13 -19.66 -27.45
CA MET A 332 -28.16 -18.46 -26.60
C MET A 332 -27.65 -17.21 -27.32
N ILE A 333 -26.99 -17.36 -28.47
CA ILE A 333 -26.47 -16.26 -29.27
C ILE A 333 -27.50 -15.90 -30.36
N PRO A 334 -27.73 -14.60 -30.66
CA PRO A 334 -28.58 -14.19 -31.77
C PRO A 334 -28.17 -14.89 -33.07
N SER A 335 -29.13 -15.46 -33.80
CA SER A 335 -28.89 -16.31 -34.97
C SER A 335 -27.97 -15.66 -36.02
N ARG A 336 -28.10 -14.35 -36.25
CA ARG A 336 -27.22 -13.59 -37.16
C ARG A 336 -25.75 -13.64 -36.74
N LEU A 337 -25.48 -13.54 -35.44
CA LEU A 337 -24.13 -13.58 -34.90
C LEU A 337 -23.55 -15.01 -34.92
N VAL A 338 -24.37 -16.03 -34.63
CA VAL A 338 -23.96 -17.44 -34.77
C VAL A 338 -23.55 -17.77 -36.21
N ILE A 339 -24.34 -17.32 -37.19
CA ILE A 339 -24.03 -17.55 -38.61
C ILE A 339 -22.71 -16.86 -38.98
N ALA A 340 -22.49 -15.62 -38.53
CA ALA A 340 -21.23 -14.92 -38.74
C ALA A 340 -20.04 -15.64 -38.06
N MET A 341 -20.24 -16.16 -36.85
CA MET A 341 -19.25 -16.96 -36.13
C MET A 341 -18.91 -18.26 -36.86
N ALA A 342 -19.92 -18.99 -37.33
CA ALA A 342 -19.73 -20.22 -38.07
C ALA A 342 -19.01 -19.97 -39.41
N ALA A 343 -19.37 -18.91 -40.13
CA ALA A 343 -18.70 -18.51 -41.36
C ALA A 343 -17.22 -18.19 -41.12
N GLY A 344 -16.91 -17.41 -40.07
CA GLY A 344 -15.54 -17.06 -39.69
C GLY A 344 -14.69 -18.21 -39.15
N ARG A 345 -15.31 -19.35 -38.82
CA ARG A 345 -14.64 -20.60 -38.40
C ARG A 345 -14.60 -21.66 -39.50
N SER A 346 -15.18 -21.42 -40.67
CA SER A 346 -15.30 -22.44 -41.73
C SER A 346 -13.95 -22.99 -42.21
N THR A 347 -12.88 -22.21 -42.08
CA THR A 347 -11.51 -22.57 -42.45
C THR A 347 -10.67 -23.06 -41.27
N VAL A 348 -11.19 -22.98 -40.03
CA VAL A 348 -10.44 -23.28 -38.80
C VAL A 348 -10.61 -24.75 -38.42
N PRO A 349 -9.53 -25.55 -38.41
CA PRO A 349 -9.63 -27.00 -38.18
C PRO A 349 -9.75 -27.37 -36.69
N PHE A 350 -9.58 -26.40 -35.78
CA PHE A 350 -9.51 -26.64 -34.34
C PHE A 350 -10.83 -26.34 -33.60
N PRO A 351 -11.13 -27.08 -32.52
CA PRO A 351 -12.19 -26.71 -31.59
C PRO A 351 -11.91 -25.35 -30.93
N SER A 352 -12.97 -24.65 -30.51
CA SER A 352 -12.88 -23.32 -29.88
C SER A 352 -11.93 -23.29 -28.68
N LEU A 353 -11.86 -24.38 -27.91
CA LEU A 353 -10.94 -24.49 -26.77
C LEU A 353 -9.47 -24.44 -27.20
N VAL A 354 -9.10 -25.24 -28.20
CA VAL A 354 -7.70 -25.35 -28.67
C VAL A 354 -7.25 -24.03 -29.29
N GLU A 355 -8.12 -23.43 -30.10
CA GLU A 355 -7.90 -22.12 -30.69
C GLU A 355 -7.67 -21.03 -29.63
N ALA A 356 -8.53 -20.96 -28.61
CA ALA A 356 -8.40 -20.00 -27.53
C ALA A 356 -7.11 -20.23 -26.72
N MET A 357 -6.79 -21.50 -26.42
CA MET A 357 -5.57 -21.87 -25.70
C MET A 357 -4.30 -21.42 -26.44
N VAL A 358 -4.21 -21.71 -27.74
CA VAL A 358 -3.05 -21.32 -28.56
C VAL A 358 -2.90 -19.80 -28.59
N MET A 359 -4.00 -19.07 -28.80
CA MET A 359 -3.96 -17.62 -28.90
C MET A 359 -3.65 -16.95 -27.55
N GLU A 360 -4.25 -17.43 -26.45
CA GLU A 360 -3.97 -16.92 -25.09
C GLU A 360 -2.52 -17.18 -24.69
N VAL A 361 -1.98 -18.38 -24.95
CA VAL A 361 -0.56 -18.69 -24.70
C VAL A 361 0.36 -17.80 -25.54
N ALA A 362 0.04 -17.59 -26.82
CA ALA A 362 0.84 -16.72 -27.68
C ALA A 362 0.91 -15.28 -27.15
N ILE A 363 -0.21 -14.74 -26.64
CA ILE A 363 -0.24 -13.41 -26.05
C ILE A 363 0.47 -13.36 -24.70
N GLU A 364 0.39 -14.40 -23.87
CA GLU A 364 1.18 -14.47 -22.63
C GLU A 364 2.69 -14.48 -22.92
N ILE A 365 3.14 -15.28 -23.89
CA ILE A 365 4.55 -15.32 -24.33
C ILE A 365 5.00 -13.94 -24.83
N LEU A 366 4.18 -13.32 -25.69
CA LEU A 366 4.47 -12.00 -26.22
C LEU A 366 4.57 -10.95 -25.11
N ARG A 367 3.65 -10.99 -24.14
CA ARG A 367 3.70 -10.06 -23.01
C ARG A 367 4.95 -10.26 -22.17
N GLU A 368 5.26 -11.50 -21.80
CA GLU A 368 6.45 -11.81 -21.00
C GLU A 368 7.74 -11.38 -21.71
N ALA A 369 7.79 -11.50 -23.04
CA ALA A 369 8.88 -10.96 -23.83
C ALA A 369 8.90 -9.42 -23.81
N SER A 370 7.74 -8.77 -23.97
CA SER A 370 7.62 -7.30 -24.04
C SER A 370 8.08 -6.58 -22.77
N ILE A 371 7.83 -7.14 -21.59
CA ILE A 371 8.18 -6.51 -20.30
C ILE A 371 9.68 -6.58 -19.99
N ARG A 372 10.40 -7.52 -20.63
CA ARG A 372 11.86 -7.70 -20.45
C ARG A 372 12.68 -6.88 -21.42
N LEU A 373 12.03 -6.22 -22.39
CA LEU A 373 12.69 -5.42 -23.41
C LEU A 373 12.82 -3.96 -22.96
N PRO A 374 13.98 -3.33 -23.13
CA PRO A 374 14.24 -1.99 -22.61
C PRO A 374 13.51 -0.90 -23.40
N GLY A 375 13.02 0.11 -22.66
CA GLY A 375 12.55 1.38 -23.21
C GLY A 375 11.47 1.26 -24.29
N PRO A 376 11.57 1.99 -25.42
CA PRO A 376 10.53 2.01 -26.45
C PRO A 376 10.37 0.69 -27.21
N ILE A 377 11.33 -0.24 -27.10
CA ILE A 377 11.31 -1.52 -27.84
C ILE A 377 10.20 -2.43 -27.32
N GLY A 378 9.94 -2.44 -26.01
CA GLY A 378 8.90 -3.26 -25.39
C GLY A 378 7.51 -3.00 -25.98
N PRO A 379 6.98 -1.76 -25.92
CA PRO A 379 5.72 -1.41 -26.55
C PRO A 379 5.68 -1.68 -28.06
N THR A 380 6.76 -1.41 -28.79
CA THR A 380 6.82 -1.67 -30.25
C THR A 380 6.71 -3.16 -30.57
N ILE A 381 7.46 -4.02 -29.88
CA ILE A 381 7.36 -5.48 -30.05
C ILE A 381 6.00 -5.99 -29.60
N GLY A 382 5.43 -5.41 -28.54
CA GLY A 382 4.06 -5.72 -28.12
C GLY A 382 3.04 -5.47 -29.22
N ILE A 383 3.09 -4.30 -29.88
CA ILE A 383 2.19 -3.93 -30.98
C ILE A 383 2.42 -4.80 -32.21
N VAL A 384 3.68 -4.90 -32.67
CA VAL A 384 4.02 -5.66 -33.87
C VAL A 384 3.72 -7.13 -33.68
N GLY A 385 4.12 -7.70 -32.54
CA GLY A 385 3.87 -9.10 -32.25
C GLY A 385 2.38 -9.41 -32.14
N ALA A 386 1.56 -8.55 -31.50
CA ALA A 386 0.14 -8.82 -31.36
C ALA A 386 -0.58 -8.74 -32.71
N LEU A 387 -0.22 -7.76 -33.55
CA LEU A 387 -0.75 -7.60 -34.89
C LEU A 387 -0.33 -8.78 -35.78
N VAL A 388 0.97 -9.10 -35.84
CA VAL A 388 1.51 -10.17 -36.69
C VAL A 388 0.99 -11.53 -36.25
N VAL A 389 0.97 -11.84 -34.95
CA VAL A 389 0.43 -13.11 -34.44
C VAL A 389 -1.06 -13.20 -34.76
N GLY A 390 -1.84 -12.15 -34.52
CA GLY A 390 -3.27 -12.15 -34.82
C GLY A 390 -3.57 -12.30 -36.31
N GLU A 391 -2.97 -11.45 -37.15
CA GLU A 391 -3.21 -11.44 -38.60
C GLU A 391 -2.69 -12.71 -39.28
N ALA A 392 -1.49 -13.18 -38.90
CA ALA A 392 -0.94 -14.42 -39.44
C ALA A 392 -1.78 -15.62 -39.00
N ALA A 393 -2.25 -15.67 -37.74
CA ALA A 393 -3.09 -16.78 -37.27
C ALA A 393 -4.45 -16.82 -38.00
N VAL A 394 -5.04 -15.66 -38.28
CA VAL A 394 -6.29 -15.56 -39.07
C VAL A 394 -6.06 -15.93 -40.53
N THR A 395 -5.00 -15.41 -41.15
CA THR A 395 -4.70 -15.66 -42.57
C THR A 395 -4.32 -17.13 -42.81
N ALA A 396 -3.60 -17.74 -41.87
CA ALA A 396 -3.28 -19.17 -41.91
C ALA A 396 -4.49 -20.08 -41.62
N GLY A 397 -5.66 -19.52 -41.27
CA GLY A 397 -6.84 -20.28 -40.89
C GLY A 397 -6.67 -21.07 -39.60
N LEU A 398 -5.70 -20.71 -38.74
CA LEU A 398 -5.48 -21.38 -37.46
C LEU A 398 -6.45 -20.87 -36.38
N VAL A 399 -6.86 -19.61 -36.50
CA VAL A 399 -7.70 -18.91 -35.52
C VAL A 399 -8.77 -18.08 -36.25
N SER A 400 -9.97 -18.01 -35.70
CA SER A 400 -11.07 -17.21 -36.22
C SER A 400 -10.90 -15.72 -35.89
N PRO A 401 -11.36 -14.80 -36.75
CA PRO A 401 -11.30 -13.37 -36.47
C PRO A 401 -11.96 -12.96 -35.14
N ILE A 402 -13.03 -13.66 -34.75
CA ILE A 402 -13.76 -13.37 -33.52
C ILE A 402 -12.95 -13.77 -32.29
N MET A 403 -12.18 -14.86 -32.35
CA MET A 403 -11.28 -15.23 -31.27
C MET A 403 -10.19 -14.18 -31.06
N VAL A 404 -9.62 -13.63 -32.13
CA VAL A 404 -8.63 -12.54 -32.02
C VAL A 404 -9.21 -11.34 -31.28
N ILE A 405 -10.45 -10.96 -31.59
CA ILE A 405 -11.16 -9.87 -30.88
C ILE A 405 -11.34 -10.21 -29.40
N ILE A 406 -11.72 -11.45 -29.07
CA ILE A 406 -11.92 -11.89 -27.69
C ILE A 406 -10.63 -11.84 -26.89
N VAL A 407 -9.53 -12.36 -27.45
CA VAL A 407 -8.23 -12.34 -26.77
C VAL A 407 -7.72 -10.91 -26.62
N ALA A 408 -7.90 -10.05 -27.63
CA ALA A 408 -7.56 -8.64 -27.54
C ALA A 408 -8.32 -7.92 -26.40
N MET A 409 -9.64 -8.10 -26.33
CA MET A 409 -10.47 -7.53 -25.26
C MET A 409 -10.09 -8.06 -23.88
N THR A 410 -9.81 -9.36 -23.78
CA THR A 410 -9.36 -10.02 -22.55
C THR A 410 -8.01 -9.47 -22.08
N THR A 411 -7.10 -9.22 -23.02
CA THR A 411 -5.77 -8.66 -22.77
C THR A 411 -5.85 -7.21 -22.29
N ILE A 412 -6.64 -6.38 -22.97
CA ILE A 412 -6.89 -4.98 -22.58
C ILE A 412 -7.55 -4.91 -21.20
N GLY A 413 -8.53 -5.79 -20.94
CA GLY A 413 -9.16 -5.91 -19.63
C GLY A 413 -8.15 -6.22 -18.52
N SER A 414 -7.20 -7.13 -18.79
CA SER A 414 -6.14 -7.50 -17.85
C SER A 414 -5.20 -6.34 -17.49
N PHE A 415 -4.94 -5.40 -18.41
CA PHE A 415 -4.10 -4.23 -18.15
C PHE A 415 -4.79 -3.13 -17.35
N THR A 416 -6.11 -3.23 -17.17
CA THR A 416 -6.85 -2.27 -16.35
C THR A 416 -6.59 -2.49 -14.84
N SER A 417 -6.02 -3.64 -14.45
CA SER A 417 -5.71 -3.93 -13.05
C SER A 417 -4.58 -3.03 -12.53
N PRO A 418 -4.80 -2.24 -11.47
CA PRO A 418 -3.78 -1.35 -10.90
C PRO A 418 -2.70 -2.10 -10.10
N ASN A 419 -2.89 -3.37 -9.79
CA ASN A 419 -1.89 -4.18 -9.07
C ASN A 419 -1.45 -5.36 -9.93
N TYR A 420 -0.13 -5.44 -10.20
CA TYR A 420 0.46 -6.43 -11.09
C TYR A 420 0.30 -7.88 -10.58
N SER A 421 0.56 -8.14 -9.29
CA SER A 421 0.45 -9.47 -8.69
C SER A 421 -0.97 -10.04 -8.79
N SER A 422 -1.99 -9.21 -8.57
CA SER A 422 -3.39 -9.62 -8.73
C SER A 422 -3.78 -9.89 -10.18
N ALA A 423 -3.17 -9.18 -11.13
CA ALA A 423 -3.40 -9.42 -12.56
C ALA A 423 -2.84 -10.80 -12.96
N ILE A 424 -1.65 -11.19 -12.45
CA ILE A 424 -1.10 -12.55 -12.65
C ILE A 424 -2.06 -13.63 -12.13
N ALA A 425 -2.62 -13.45 -10.93
CA ALA A 425 -3.55 -14.41 -10.34
C ALA A 425 -4.75 -14.70 -11.28
N ILE A 426 -5.33 -13.65 -11.86
CA ILE A 426 -6.47 -13.78 -12.79
C ILE A 426 -6.07 -14.43 -14.11
N ARG A 427 -4.89 -14.11 -14.63
CA ARG A 427 -4.35 -14.76 -15.83
C ARG A 427 -4.17 -16.25 -15.63
N MET A 428 -3.64 -16.65 -14.47
CA MET A 428 -3.47 -18.06 -14.15
C MET A 428 -4.81 -18.79 -14.01
N LEU A 429 -5.81 -18.17 -13.36
CA LEU A 429 -7.15 -18.75 -13.19
C LEU A 429 -7.95 -18.87 -14.50
N ARG A 430 -7.60 -18.09 -15.53
CA ARG A 430 -8.26 -18.13 -16.84
C ARG A 430 -8.11 -19.50 -17.51
N PHE A 431 -6.92 -20.09 -17.49
CA PHE A 431 -6.66 -21.36 -18.20
C PHE A 431 -7.48 -22.55 -17.65
N PRO A 432 -7.52 -22.81 -16.32
CA PRO A 432 -8.41 -23.83 -15.77
C PRO A 432 -9.89 -23.56 -16.06
N LEU A 433 -10.33 -22.29 -16.04
CA LEU A 433 -11.70 -21.92 -16.36
C LEU A 433 -12.04 -22.23 -17.82
N MET A 434 -11.12 -21.98 -18.76
CA MET A 434 -11.27 -22.32 -20.17
C MET A 434 -11.37 -23.83 -20.38
N ILE A 435 -10.52 -24.62 -19.71
CA ILE A 435 -10.55 -26.08 -19.78
C ILE A 435 -11.90 -26.61 -19.31
N LEU A 436 -12.39 -26.13 -18.16
CA LEU A 436 -13.70 -26.54 -17.63
C LEU A 436 -14.86 -26.08 -18.52
N ALA A 437 -14.75 -24.92 -19.16
CA ALA A 437 -15.72 -24.47 -20.17
C ALA A 437 -15.71 -25.37 -21.41
N GLY A 438 -14.55 -25.84 -21.85
CA GLY A 438 -14.42 -26.75 -22.98
C GLY A 438 -14.88 -28.19 -22.68
N MET A 439 -14.87 -28.60 -21.41
CA MET A 439 -15.35 -29.93 -20.99
C MET A 439 -16.85 -29.95 -20.65
N PHE A 440 -17.35 -28.91 -19.97
CA PHE A 440 -18.69 -28.89 -19.37
C PHE A 440 -19.52 -27.66 -19.76
N GLY A 441 -19.06 -26.82 -20.68
CA GLY A 441 -19.76 -25.59 -21.08
C GLY A 441 -19.98 -24.61 -19.91
N LEU A 442 -21.16 -23.99 -19.87
CA LEU A 442 -21.53 -23.02 -18.83
C LEU A 442 -21.55 -23.65 -17.42
N TYR A 443 -21.85 -24.95 -17.32
CA TYR A 443 -21.86 -25.66 -16.04
C TYR A 443 -20.47 -25.72 -15.42
N GLY A 444 -19.43 -26.01 -16.22
CA GLY A 444 -18.04 -26.02 -15.76
C GLY A 444 -17.57 -24.64 -15.29
N ILE A 445 -17.96 -23.59 -16.02
CA ILE A 445 -17.68 -22.19 -15.63
C ILE A 445 -18.29 -21.90 -14.26
N MET A 446 -19.58 -22.21 -14.09
CA MET A 446 -20.28 -21.96 -12.83
C MET A 446 -19.65 -22.72 -11.65
N LEU A 447 -19.30 -24.00 -11.83
CA LEU A 447 -18.63 -24.78 -10.79
C LEU A 447 -17.29 -24.17 -10.40
N PHE A 448 -16.47 -23.75 -11.36
CA PHE A 448 -15.17 -23.17 -11.05
C PHE A 448 -15.30 -21.80 -10.37
N LEU A 449 -16.26 -20.97 -10.78
CA LEU A 449 -16.55 -19.71 -10.11
C LEU A 449 -16.97 -19.94 -8.65
N ILE A 450 -17.80 -20.95 -8.38
CA ILE A 450 -18.15 -21.33 -7.01
C ILE A 450 -16.90 -21.72 -6.22
N VAL A 451 -16.00 -22.53 -6.80
CA VAL A 451 -14.73 -22.90 -6.14
C VAL A 451 -13.88 -21.66 -5.84
N ILE A 452 -13.74 -20.72 -6.78
CA ILE A 452 -13.01 -19.46 -6.56
C ILE A 452 -13.65 -18.66 -5.41
N ILE A 453 -14.98 -18.52 -5.40
CA ILE A 453 -15.70 -17.76 -4.35
C ILE A 453 -15.54 -18.42 -2.98
N ILE A 454 -15.63 -19.76 -2.91
CA ILE A 454 -15.42 -20.52 -1.67
C ILE A 454 -13.98 -20.33 -1.18
N HIS A 455 -12.99 -20.46 -2.05
CA HIS A 455 -11.59 -20.25 -1.71
C HIS A 455 -11.38 -18.84 -1.15
N LEU A 456 -11.77 -17.80 -1.89
CA LEU A 456 -11.66 -16.40 -1.49
C LEU A 456 -12.35 -16.09 -0.16
N SER A 457 -13.52 -16.70 0.10
CA SER A 457 -14.26 -16.52 1.36
C SER A 457 -13.60 -17.23 2.54
N SER A 458 -12.81 -18.28 2.27
CA SER A 458 -12.10 -19.04 3.30
C SER A 458 -10.71 -18.46 3.64
N VAL A 459 -10.13 -17.64 2.76
CA VAL A 459 -8.84 -16.97 3.00
C VAL A 459 -9.00 -15.88 4.05
N LYS A 460 -8.06 -15.84 4.99
CA LYS A 460 -7.84 -14.72 5.91
C LYS A 460 -6.44 -14.17 5.64
N SER A 461 -6.26 -12.87 5.87
CA SER A 461 -4.96 -12.20 5.88
C SER A 461 -4.77 -11.64 7.27
N PHE A 462 -3.87 -12.24 8.05
CA PHE A 462 -3.56 -11.88 9.44
C PHE A 462 -4.81 -11.75 10.31
N GLY A 463 -5.70 -12.74 10.21
CA GLY A 463 -6.97 -12.79 10.95
C GLY A 463 -8.12 -11.99 10.35
N VAL A 464 -7.87 -11.13 9.35
CA VAL A 464 -8.92 -10.36 8.66
C VAL A 464 -9.47 -11.15 7.47
N PRO A 465 -10.80 -11.33 7.33
CA PRO A 465 -11.39 -12.02 6.18
C PRO A 465 -11.09 -11.30 4.87
N TYR A 466 -10.52 -12.03 3.89
CA TYR A 466 -10.01 -11.44 2.65
C TYR A 466 -11.11 -10.84 1.75
N MET A 467 -12.32 -11.39 1.82
CA MET A 467 -13.52 -10.90 1.12
C MET A 467 -14.29 -9.82 1.89
N SER A 468 -13.80 -9.36 3.04
CA SER A 468 -14.44 -8.27 3.76
C SER A 468 -14.35 -6.99 2.88
N PRO A 469 -15.40 -6.13 2.82
CA PRO A 469 -16.66 -6.13 3.58
C PRO A 469 -17.82 -6.93 2.94
N ILE A 470 -17.59 -7.72 1.90
CA ILE A 470 -18.63 -8.57 1.26
C ILE A 470 -18.94 -9.76 2.15
N SER A 471 -17.90 -10.41 2.68
CA SER A 471 -18.01 -11.54 3.61
C SER A 471 -17.00 -11.39 4.74
N PRO A 472 -17.44 -11.13 6.00
CA PRO A 472 -18.82 -10.94 6.44
C PRO A 472 -19.42 -9.63 5.89
N LEU A 473 -20.74 -9.62 5.66
CA LEU A 473 -21.42 -8.46 5.08
C LEU A 473 -21.38 -7.26 6.04
N GLN A 474 -20.62 -6.22 5.67
CA GLN A 474 -20.51 -4.98 6.42
C GLN A 474 -21.04 -3.80 5.58
N LEU A 475 -22.32 -3.46 5.78
CA LEU A 475 -23.01 -2.40 5.03
C LEU A 475 -22.29 -1.04 5.03
N LYS A 476 -21.57 -0.72 6.12
CA LYS A 476 -20.78 0.53 6.22
C LYS A 476 -19.58 0.51 5.27
N GLY A 477 -18.91 -0.63 5.13
CA GLY A 477 -17.74 -0.80 4.25
C GLY A 477 -18.10 -0.88 2.77
N MET A 478 -19.33 -1.29 2.42
CA MET A 478 -19.78 -1.36 1.02
C MET A 478 -19.75 -0.01 0.29
N ARG A 479 -19.83 1.10 1.04
CA ARG A 479 -19.77 2.48 0.51
C ARG A 479 -18.41 2.90 -0.05
N ASP A 480 -17.41 2.05 0.09
CA ASP A 480 -16.09 2.22 -0.52
C ASP A 480 -15.63 0.98 -1.29
N LEU A 481 -16.55 0.06 -1.60
CA LEU A 481 -16.23 -1.17 -2.33
C LEU A 481 -16.24 -0.91 -3.84
N VAL A 482 -17.43 -0.69 -4.43
CA VAL A 482 -17.61 -0.45 -5.88
C VAL A 482 -17.99 1.01 -6.16
N ILE A 483 -18.84 1.60 -5.31
CA ILE A 483 -19.16 3.02 -5.37
C ILE A 483 -18.22 3.73 -4.39
N ARG A 484 -17.50 4.75 -4.86
CA ARG A 484 -16.67 5.60 -3.99
C ARG A 484 -17.54 6.73 -3.47
N ALA A 485 -17.99 6.62 -2.22
CA ALA A 485 -18.78 7.68 -1.60
C ALA A 485 -17.95 8.98 -1.40
N PRO A 486 -18.59 10.16 -1.27
CA PRO A 486 -17.89 11.40 -0.98
C PRO A 486 -17.10 11.32 0.33
N LEU A 487 -15.89 11.91 0.36
CA LEU A 487 -15.01 11.87 1.55
C LEU A 487 -15.69 12.39 2.83
N VAL A 488 -16.57 13.40 2.71
CA VAL A 488 -17.33 13.98 3.85
C VAL A 488 -18.27 12.96 4.50
N SER A 489 -18.70 11.94 3.75
CA SER A 489 -19.54 10.86 4.25
C SER A 489 -18.75 9.71 4.91
N MET A 490 -17.44 9.64 4.66
CA MET A 490 -16.54 8.60 5.18
C MET A 490 -15.95 8.99 6.55
N LYS A 491 -16.83 9.18 7.53
CA LYS A 491 -16.45 9.66 8.87
C LYS A 491 -15.74 8.63 9.74
N ARG A 492 -15.90 7.34 9.45
CA ARG A 492 -15.32 6.24 10.23
C ARG A 492 -14.29 5.47 9.41
N ARG A 493 -13.31 4.90 10.11
CA ARG A 493 -12.33 3.96 9.56
C ARG A 493 -13.00 2.60 9.26
N PRO A 494 -12.41 1.78 8.37
CA PRO A 494 -12.92 0.44 8.08
C PRO A 494 -12.91 -0.45 9.34
N SER A 495 -14.08 -0.96 9.74
CA SER A 495 -14.24 -1.78 10.96
C SER A 495 -13.56 -3.16 10.87
N MET A 496 -13.33 -3.64 9.65
CA MET A 496 -12.71 -4.95 9.38
C MET A 496 -11.28 -5.10 9.92
N PHE A 497 -10.56 -4.00 10.15
CA PHE A 497 -9.20 -4.00 10.70
C PHE A 497 -9.19 -3.84 12.23
N HIS A 498 -10.36 -3.82 12.88
CA HIS A 498 -10.53 -3.61 14.32
C HIS A 498 -9.71 -2.44 14.90
N PRO A 499 -9.72 -1.24 14.28
CA PRO A 499 -8.89 -0.15 14.74
C PRO A 499 -9.37 0.34 16.12
N PRO A 500 -8.47 0.54 17.12
CA PRO A 500 -8.84 1.05 18.43
C PRO A 500 -9.39 2.49 18.42
N ASP A 501 -9.16 3.26 17.35
CA ASP A 501 -9.86 4.51 17.07
C ASP A 501 -10.63 4.42 15.74
N GLU A 502 -11.96 4.39 15.84
CA GLU A 502 -12.86 4.28 14.70
C GLU A 502 -13.07 5.59 13.92
N ILE A 503 -12.71 6.76 14.45
CA ILE A 503 -13.10 8.06 13.88
C ILE A 503 -12.03 8.59 12.93
N ARG A 504 -12.36 8.70 11.64
CA ARG A 504 -11.47 9.26 10.61
C ARG A 504 -11.60 10.78 10.48
N GLN A 505 -12.82 11.32 10.59
CA GLN A 505 -13.06 12.75 10.47
C GLN A 505 -13.83 13.26 11.68
N GLY A 506 -13.30 14.31 12.31
CA GLY A 506 -14.04 15.10 13.27
C GLY A 506 -15.34 15.62 12.67
N GLY A 507 -16.36 15.83 13.50
CA GLY A 507 -17.68 16.32 13.06
C GLY A 507 -17.64 17.77 12.55
N GLY A 508 -16.95 18.04 11.44
CA GLY A 508 -16.99 19.31 10.74
C GLY A 508 -18.36 19.53 10.12
N ARG A 509 -18.83 20.78 10.12
CA ARG A 509 -20.10 21.24 9.53
C ARG A 509 -20.14 20.86 8.04
N GLY A 510 -20.71 19.70 7.74
CA GLY A 510 -21.34 19.45 6.44
C GLY A 510 -22.75 20.03 6.53
N GLY A 511 -23.03 21.02 5.68
CA GLY A 511 -24.36 21.60 5.53
C GLY A 511 -25.40 20.62 5.03
#